data_AF-A0A930F042-F1
#
_entry.id   AF-A0A930F042-F1
#
_cell.length_a   1.000
_cell.length_b   1.000
_cell.length_c   1.000
_cell.angle_alpha   90.00
_cell.angle_beta   90.00
_cell.angle_gamma   90.00
#
_symmetry.space_group_name_H-M   'P 1'
#
loop_
_entity.id
_entity.type
_entity.pdbx_description
1 polymer ?
#
loop_
_entity_poly.entity_id
_entity_poly.type
_entity_poly.pdbx_seq_one_letter_code
_entity_poly.pdbx_strand_id
1 'polypeptide(L)'
;MEFEEIKNLIESSPNIEFGLGVSDDIIRKAEEKLEFTFPKEYKLWLKNYGWGEIYGEDIFGLYNEEFNSYPNVVFTNLKMWQENFISGNE
;
A
#
# COMPACT_ATOMS: atom_id res chain seq x y z
N MET A 1 -15.23 11.01 -10.70
CA MET A 1 -15.32 10.89 -9.24
C MET A 1 -14.14 11.65 -8.71
N GLU A 2 -14.40 12.76 -8.05
CA GLU A 2 -13.35 13.64 -7.53
C GLU A 2 -12.76 13.05 -6.25
N PHE A 3 -11.48 13.31 -5.96
CA PHE A 3 -10.79 12.79 -4.75
C PHE A 3 -11.58 13.08 -3.46
N GLU A 4 -12.24 14.24 -3.41
CA GLU A 4 -13.05 14.67 -2.28
C GLU A 4 -14.33 13.82 -2.10
N GLU A 5 -14.93 13.31 -3.18
CA GLU A 5 -16.10 12.42 -3.09
C GLU A 5 -15.70 11.07 -2.47
N ILE A 6 -14.54 10.53 -2.87
CA ILE A 6 -13.99 9.29 -2.34
C ILE A 6 -13.68 9.45 -0.85
N LYS A 7 -13.05 10.57 -0.47
CA LYS A 7 -12.74 10.88 0.92
C LYS A 7 -14.00 10.96 1.80
N ASN A 8 -15.04 11.64 1.34
CA ASN A 8 -16.31 11.74 2.07
C ASN A 8 -17.01 10.37 2.21
N LEU A 9 -16.98 9.53 1.17
CA LEU A 9 -17.56 8.18 1.21
C LEU A 9 -16.85 7.30 2.24
N ILE A 10 -15.52 7.43 2.28
CA ILE A 10 -14.65 6.72 3.21
C ILE A 10 -14.93 7.17 4.66
N GLU A 11 -14.94 8.48 4.93
CA GLU A 11 -15.13 9.01 6.29
C GLU A 11 -16.53 8.73 6.86
N SER A 12 -17.53 8.53 6.00
CA SER A 12 -18.92 8.26 6.39
C SER A 12 -19.27 6.78 6.53
N SER A 13 -18.36 5.87 6.17
CA SER A 13 -18.61 4.43 6.19
C SER A 13 -18.15 3.78 7.50
N PRO A 14 -18.98 2.93 8.12
CA PRO A 14 -18.53 2.13 9.26
C PRO A 14 -17.54 1.05 8.82
N ASN A 15 -16.69 0.58 9.72
CA ASN A 15 -15.70 -0.50 9.50
C ASN A 15 -14.65 -0.17 8.43
N ILE A 16 -14.04 0.99 8.57
CA ILE A 16 -12.90 1.41 7.78
C ILE A 16 -11.75 1.79 8.72
N GLU A 17 -10.57 1.28 8.44
CA GLU A 17 -9.34 1.62 9.17
C GLU A 17 -8.27 2.11 8.19
N PHE A 18 -7.56 3.18 8.56
CA PHE A 18 -6.40 3.67 7.81
C PHE A 18 -5.24 3.97 8.73
N GLY A 19 -4.05 4.03 8.12
CA GLY A 19 -2.89 4.62 8.75
C GLY A 19 -2.91 6.15 8.75
N LEU A 20 -1.75 6.70 9.08
CA LEU A 20 -1.52 8.14 9.19
C LEU A 20 -0.76 8.72 7.98
N GLY A 21 -0.59 7.92 6.93
CA GLY A 21 0.27 8.27 5.80
C GLY A 21 1.75 7.95 6.02
N VAL A 22 2.52 8.02 4.93
CA VAL A 22 3.98 7.87 4.93
C VAL A 22 4.67 9.04 4.22
N SER A 23 5.94 9.26 4.57
CA SER A 23 6.75 10.33 3.98
C SER A 23 7.19 10.00 2.54
N ASP A 24 7.59 11.03 1.79
CA ASP A 24 8.22 10.86 0.47
C ASP A 24 9.46 9.97 0.50
N ASP A 25 10.24 9.97 1.59
CA ASP A 25 11.42 9.12 1.71
C ASP A 25 11.07 7.63 1.80
N ILE A 26 10.01 7.28 2.55
CA ILE A 26 9.51 5.89 2.63
C ILE A 26 9.01 5.43 1.26
N ILE A 27 8.27 6.31 0.55
CA ILE A 27 7.79 6.03 -0.81
C ILE A 27 8.96 5.77 -1.76
N ARG A 28 9.97 6.65 -1.74
CA ARG A 28 11.18 6.49 -2.57
C ARG A 28 11.90 5.16 -2.29
N LYS A 29 12.09 4.81 -1.02
CA LYS A 29 12.71 3.53 -0.61
C LYS A 29 11.90 2.31 -1.10
N ALA A 30 10.57 2.41 -1.09
CA ALA A 30 9.70 1.37 -1.62
C ALA A 30 9.79 1.24 -3.14
N GLU A 31 9.77 2.35 -3.88
CA GLU A 31 9.94 2.39 -5.34
C GLU A 31 11.31 1.82 -5.75
N GLU A 32 12.38 2.14 -5.02
CA GLU A 32 13.73 1.60 -5.23
C GLU A 32 13.77 0.08 -5.00
N LYS A 33 13.16 -0.41 -3.92
CA LYS A 33 13.17 -1.84 -3.57
C LYS A 33 12.32 -2.70 -4.52
N LEU A 34 11.32 -2.11 -5.16
CA LEU A 34 10.48 -2.76 -6.16
C LEU A 34 10.96 -2.54 -7.60
N GLU A 35 11.98 -1.69 -7.80
CA GLU A 35 12.41 -1.21 -9.13
C GLU A 35 11.24 -0.68 -9.98
N PHE A 36 10.27 -0.03 -9.31
CA PHE A 36 9.01 0.41 -9.92
C PHE A 36 8.59 1.78 -9.39
N THR A 37 8.30 2.72 -10.29
CA THR A 37 7.76 4.03 -9.91
C THR A 37 6.25 3.95 -9.72
N PHE A 38 5.78 4.29 -8.53
CA PHE A 38 4.36 4.32 -8.23
C PHE A 38 3.63 5.43 -8.99
N PRO A 39 2.38 5.17 -9.43
CA PRO A 39 1.50 6.18 -9.98
C PRO A 39 1.27 7.35 -9.00
N LYS A 40 1.00 8.54 -9.54
CA LYS A 40 0.80 9.77 -8.76
C LYS A 40 -0.33 9.61 -7.74
N GLU A 41 -1.43 9.00 -8.15
CA GLU A 41 -2.64 8.78 -7.36
C GLU A 41 -2.35 7.86 -6.17
N TYR A 42 -1.59 6.79 -6.40
CA TYR A 42 -1.19 5.87 -5.34
C TYR A 42 -0.24 6.54 -4.35
N LYS A 43 0.70 7.39 -4.83
CA LYS A 43 1.54 8.20 -3.94
C LYS A 43 0.73 9.17 -3.09
N LEU A 44 -0.30 9.81 -3.65
CA LEU A 44 -1.21 10.66 -2.87
C LEU A 44 -1.94 9.85 -1.80
N TRP A 45 -2.45 8.67 -2.12
CA TRP A 45 -3.07 7.79 -1.14
C TRP A 45 -2.07 7.36 -0.03
N LEU A 46 -0.86 6.95 -0.39
CA LEU A 46 0.20 6.58 0.56
C LEU A 46 0.56 7.73 1.51
N LYS A 47 0.59 8.98 1.00
CA LYS A 47 0.88 10.15 1.83
C LYS A 47 -0.22 10.49 2.81
N ASN A 48 -1.48 10.23 2.47
CA ASN A 48 -2.62 10.59 3.31
C ASN A 48 -3.00 9.47 4.30
N TYR A 49 -2.86 8.21 3.88
CA TYR A 49 -3.38 7.05 4.60
C TYR A 49 -2.30 6.01 4.87
N GLY A 50 -1.36 5.83 3.93
CA GLY A 50 -0.27 4.85 4.06
C GLY A 50 -0.75 3.44 3.77
N TRP A 51 -1.84 3.01 4.40
CA TRP A 51 -2.52 1.73 4.21
C TRP A 51 -4.00 1.88 4.55
N GLY A 52 -4.81 0.88 4.22
CA GLY A 52 -6.20 0.85 4.65
C GLY A 52 -6.83 -0.53 4.69
N GLU A 53 -7.95 -0.64 5.39
CA GLU A 53 -8.87 -1.76 5.38
C GLU A 53 -10.29 -1.20 5.20
N ILE A 54 -11.05 -1.78 4.27
CA ILE A 54 -12.44 -1.41 4.02
C ILE A 54 -13.28 -2.67 4.07
N TYR A 55 -14.16 -2.80 5.08
CA TYR A 55 -15.03 -3.97 5.27
C TYR A 55 -14.27 -5.32 5.28
N GLY A 56 -13.08 -5.37 5.89
CA GLY A 56 -12.26 -6.59 5.93
C GLY A 56 -11.36 -6.82 4.71
N GLU A 57 -11.40 -5.94 3.71
CA GLU A 57 -10.54 -6.01 2.52
C GLU A 57 -9.39 -5.00 2.64
N ASP A 58 -8.16 -5.50 2.50
CA ASP A 58 -6.96 -4.67 2.62
C ASP A 58 -6.65 -3.88 1.34
N ILE A 59 -6.38 -2.59 1.54
CA ILE A 59 -5.69 -1.75 0.57
C ILE A 59 -4.20 -1.75 0.92
N PHE A 60 -3.43 -2.49 0.12
CA PHE A 60 -1.99 -2.66 0.31
C PHE A 60 -1.25 -1.33 0.30
N GLY A 61 -0.33 -1.18 1.24
CA GLY A 61 0.26 0.11 1.56
C GLY A 61 1.67 0.07 2.14
N LEU A 62 2.01 1.13 2.87
CA LEU A 62 3.27 1.34 3.56
C LEU A 62 2.99 1.87 4.98
N TYR A 63 3.86 1.52 5.92
CA TYR A 63 3.77 1.91 7.33
C TYR A 63 5.08 2.54 7.80
N ASN A 64 6.18 1.80 7.59
CA ASN A 64 7.52 2.15 7.99
C ASN A 64 8.53 1.62 6.95
N GLU A 65 9.80 1.88 7.20
CA GLU A 65 10.91 1.49 6.30
C GLU A 65 11.30 0.01 6.40
N GLU A 66 10.73 -0.75 7.34
CA GLU A 66 11.07 -2.15 7.54
C GLU A 66 10.46 -3.05 6.47
N PHE A 67 9.31 -2.66 5.91
CA PHE A 67 8.61 -3.37 4.83
C PHE A 67 8.44 -4.88 5.10
N ASN A 68 8.09 -5.25 6.34
CA ASN A 68 8.15 -6.63 6.84
C ASN A 68 6.81 -7.17 7.36
N SER A 69 5.72 -6.41 7.22
CA SER A 69 4.38 -6.80 7.69
C SER A 69 3.35 -6.79 6.56
N TYR A 70 2.31 -7.59 6.69
CA TYR A 70 1.12 -7.48 5.85
C TYR A 70 0.23 -6.33 6.35
N PRO A 71 -0.52 -5.60 5.50
CA PRO A 71 -0.58 -5.62 4.02
C PRO A 71 0.43 -4.67 3.35
N ASN A 72 1.74 -4.79 3.62
CA ASN A 72 2.74 -3.94 2.96
C ASN A 72 2.95 -4.35 1.48
N VAL A 73 2.86 -3.38 0.57
CA VAL A 73 2.97 -3.62 -0.88
C VAL A 73 4.35 -4.19 -1.28
N VAL A 74 5.43 -3.75 -0.63
CA VAL A 74 6.79 -4.23 -0.89
C VAL A 74 6.95 -5.65 -0.39
N PHE A 75 6.56 -5.91 0.87
CA PHE A 75 6.62 -7.26 1.47
C PHE A 75 5.86 -8.28 0.61
N THR A 76 4.63 -7.93 0.25
CA THR A 76 3.70 -8.83 -0.44
C THR A 76 4.20 -9.16 -1.84
N ASN A 77 4.64 -8.15 -2.60
CA ASN A 77 5.23 -8.39 -3.92
C ASN A 77 6.45 -9.30 -3.79
N LEU A 78 7.45 -8.94 -2.97
CA LEU A 78 8.69 -9.74 -2.87
C LEU A 78 8.44 -11.18 -2.41
N LYS A 79 7.50 -11.41 -1.49
CA LYS A 79 7.10 -12.76 -1.07
C LYS A 79 6.45 -13.54 -2.21
N MET A 80 5.53 -12.92 -2.95
CA MET A 80 4.91 -13.53 -4.13
C MET A 80 5.94 -13.85 -5.22
N TRP A 81 6.92 -12.97 -5.46
CA TRP A 81 8.02 -13.24 -6.39
C TRP A 81 8.84 -14.47 -5.98
N GLN A 82 9.16 -14.60 -4.68
CA GLN A 82 9.86 -15.78 -4.17
C GLN A 82 9.05 -17.05 -4.31
N GLU A 83 7.77 -17.03 -3.94
CA GLU A 83 6.87 -18.20 -4.04
C GLU A 83 6.70 -18.65 -5.50
N ASN A 84 6.48 -17.71 -6.44
CA ASN A 84 6.34 -18.01 -7.87
C ASN A 84 7.64 -18.50 -8.52
N PHE A 85 8.80 -17.99 -8.07
CA PHE A 85 10.09 -18.47 -8.53
C PHE A 85 10.39 -19.90 -8.02
N ILE A 86 9.95 -20.23 -6.81
CA ILE A 86 10.09 -21.58 -6.25
C ILE A 86 9.14 -22.56 -6.95
N SER A 87 7.90 -22.17 -7.23
CA SER A 87 6.90 -23.02 -7.89
C SER A 87 7.10 -23.19 -9.40
N GLY A 88 7.84 -22.28 -10.05
CA GLY A 88 8.12 -22.33 -11.49
C GLY A 88 9.28 -23.24 -11.92
N ASN A 89 9.91 -23.93 -10.96
CA ASN A 89 11.04 -24.86 -11.19
C ASN A 89 10.64 -26.35 -11.09
N GLU A 90 9.34 -26.67 -11.18
CA GLU A 90 8.82 -28.05 -11.30
C GLU A 90 8.59 -28.49 -12.75
#